data_AF-A0A0F9HCC7-F1
#
_entry.id   AF-A0A0F9HCC7-F1
#
_cell.length_a   1.000
_cell.length_b   1.000
_cell.length_c   1.000
_cell.angle_alpha   90.00
_cell.angle_beta   90.00
_cell.angle_gamma   90.00
#
_symmetry.space_group_name_H-M   'P 1'
#
loop_
_entity.id
_entity.type
_entity.pdbx_description
1 polymer ?
#
loop_
_entity_poly.entity_id
_entity_poly.type
_entity_poly.pdbx_seq_one_letter_code
_entity_poly.pdbx_strand_id
1 'polypeptide(L)'
;MSTEPTSVLSFQDLIIEVARKAGLAHYGDTGADEVQVPIDNHDLQECKRHVNNAIRMFLNDAPGSGWFFTRPIASVSIWGNIDTSITNLVTSGGYNQTLNRTTLDASEDSFFETMEGHDMVVTAVGTFVVHTYVNAQQVIVTGDASGAGTAGVTWSFTSDGNFTLPRTFGGQYHGKITYESDTNQGVSLDWTSESTIRQWRENITDETG
;
A
#
# COMPACT_ATOMS: atom_id res chain seq x y z
N MET A 1 7.46 7.81 9.34
CA MET A 1 6.09 8.29 9.08
C MET A 1 5.21 7.71 10.17
N SER A 2 4.75 8.53 11.12
CA SER A 2 3.94 8.10 12.26
C SER A 2 2.51 7.90 11.77
N THR A 3 2.05 6.65 11.74
CA THR A 3 0.63 6.32 11.54
C THR A 3 -0.20 6.97 12.63
N GLU A 4 -1.22 7.75 12.27
CA GLU A 4 -2.12 8.40 13.21
C GLU A 4 -2.91 7.35 14.02
N PRO A 5 -2.92 7.43 15.36
CA PRO A 5 -3.65 6.51 16.22
C PRO A 5 -5.07 7.04 16.47
N THR A 6 -5.99 6.89 15.53
CA THR A 6 -7.40 7.32 15.71
C THR A 6 -8.28 6.30 16.44
N SER A 7 -7.70 5.22 17.00
CA SER A 7 -8.45 4.22 17.78
C SER A 7 -7.65 3.61 18.93
N VAL A 8 -6.80 4.37 19.61
CA VAL A 8 -6.08 3.86 20.79
C VAL A 8 -6.99 4.01 22.00
N LEU A 9 -7.80 2.98 22.24
CA LEU A 9 -8.37 2.76 23.57
C LEU A 9 -7.22 2.73 24.58
N SER A 10 -7.31 3.54 25.61
CA SER A 10 -6.34 3.53 26.69
C SER A 10 -6.45 2.23 27.48
N PHE A 11 -5.42 1.91 28.27
CA PHE A 11 -5.46 0.75 29.17
C PHE A 11 -6.65 0.82 30.14
N GLN A 12 -7.08 2.04 30.50
CA GLN A 12 -8.24 2.27 31.33
C GLN A 12 -9.56 1.93 30.61
N ASP A 13 -9.67 2.26 29.32
CA ASP A 13 -10.84 1.90 28.51
C ASP A 13 -10.95 0.38 28.34
N LEU A 14 -9.82 -0.31 28.21
CA LEU A 14 -9.79 -1.78 28.18
C LEU A 14 -10.24 -2.39 29.51
N ILE A 15 -9.86 -1.80 30.65
CA ILE A 15 -10.33 -2.24 31.98
C ILE A 15 -11.84 -2.05 32.10
N ILE A 16 -12.37 -0.91 31.62
CA ILE A 16 -13.81 -0.61 31.64
C ILE A 16 -14.59 -1.62 30.80
N GLU A 17 -14.11 -1.97 29.60
CA GLU A 17 -14.74 -2.99 28.75
C GLU A 17 -14.73 -4.38 29.40
N VAL A 18 -13.61 -4.76 30.03
CA VAL A 18 -13.51 -6.04 30.75
C VAL A 18 -14.44 -6.04 31.96
N ALA A 19 -14.48 -4.96 32.74
CA ALA A 19 -15.38 -4.82 33.88
C ALA A 19 -16.85 -4.90 33.46
N ARG A 20 -17.22 -4.26 32.34
CA ARG A 20 -18.57 -4.34 31.76
C ARG A 20 -18.94 -5.78 31.39
N LYS A 21 -18.06 -6.49 30.70
CA LYS A 21 -18.30 -7.88 30.26
C LYS A 21 -18.28 -8.90 31.40
N ALA A 22 -17.48 -8.64 32.44
CA ALA A 22 -17.38 -9.50 33.62
C ALA A 22 -18.51 -9.24 34.64
N GLY A 23 -19.34 -8.21 34.44
CA GLY A 23 -20.37 -7.81 35.41
C GLY A 23 -19.81 -7.15 36.68
N LEU A 24 -18.56 -6.66 36.62
CA LEU A 24 -17.84 -5.99 37.71
C LEU A 24 -17.84 -4.45 37.54
N ALA A 25 -18.56 -3.96 36.54
CA ALA A 25 -18.69 -2.55 36.23
C ALA A 25 -19.40 -1.79 37.36
N HIS A 26 -18.83 -0.65 37.75
CA HIS A 26 -19.46 0.28 38.69
C HIS A 26 -20.20 1.38 37.92
N TYR A 27 -21.44 1.66 38.32
CA TYR A 27 -22.35 2.61 37.66
C TYR A 27 -22.78 3.72 38.63
N GLY A 28 -21.83 4.27 39.40
CA GLY A 28 -22.11 5.30 40.41
C GLY A 28 -23.16 4.88 41.45
N ASP A 29 -23.58 5.82 42.29
CA ASP A 29 -24.56 5.56 43.35
C ASP A 29 -26.01 5.50 42.83
N THR A 30 -26.25 5.97 41.60
CA THR A 30 -27.60 6.07 41.01
C THR A 30 -27.86 5.05 39.90
N GLY A 31 -26.85 4.27 39.47
CA GLY A 31 -26.98 3.31 38.37
C GLY A 31 -27.15 3.94 36.98
N ALA A 32 -27.08 5.27 36.88
CA ALA A 32 -27.29 6.04 35.66
C ALA A 32 -26.00 6.66 35.10
N ASP A 33 -24.89 6.50 35.81
CA ASP A 33 -23.59 7.04 35.41
C ASP A 33 -22.87 6.12 34.40
N GLU A 34 -21.97 6.71 33.59
CA GLU A 34 -21.11 5.96 32.68
C GLU A 34 -20.30 4.89 33.42
N VAL A 35 -19.99 3.78 32.75
CA VAL A 35 -19.22 2.68 33.38
C VAL A 35 -17.88 3.19 33.87
N GLN A 36 -17.67 3.10 35.17
CA GLN A 36 -16.41 3.46 35.80
C GLN A 36 -15.58 2.21 36.12
N VAL A 37 -14.29 2.45 36.31
CA VAL A 37 -13.34 1.44 36.78
C VAL A 37 -13.81 0.89 38.13
N PRO A 38 -13.72 -0.44 38.37
CA PRO A 38 -14.11 -1.02 39.64
C PRO A 38 -13.43 -0.33 40.83
N ILE A 39 -14.22 0.04 41.84
CA ILE A 39 -13.74 0.67 43.08
C ILE A 39 -13.10 -0.37 44.00
N ASP A 40 -13.60 -1.61 43.97
CA ASP A 40 -13.03 -2.70 44.76
C ASP A 40 -11.64 -3.11 44.24
N ASN A 41 -10.69 -3.24 45.15
CA ASN A 41 -9.29 -3.49 44.82
C ASN A 41 -9.08 -4.91 44.30
N HIS A 42 -9.89 -5.88 44.72
CA HIS A 42 -9.80 -7.25 44.19
C HIS A 42 -10.32 -7.29 42.75
N ASP A 43 -11.48 -6.69 42.48
CA ASP A 43 -12.07 -6.67 41.14
C ASP A 43 -11.24 -5.86 40.13
N LEU A 44 -10.62 -4.76 40.57
CA LEU A 44 -9.66 -4.00 39.78
C LEU A 44 -8.41 -4.81 39.42
N GLN A 45 -7.88 -5.60 40.37
CA GLN A 45 -6.73 -6.46 40.12
C GLN A 45 -7.06 -7.59 39.14
N GLU A 46 -8.25 -8.16 39.24
CA GLU A 46 -8.74 -9.17 38.30
C GLU A 46 -8.88 -8.59 36.88
N CYS A 47 -9.50 -7.42 36.73
CA CYS A 47 -9.60 -6.76 35.42
C CYS A 47 -8.21 -6.46 34.82
N LYS A 48 -7.28 -5.93 35.63
CA LYS A 48 -5.87 -5.70 35.19
C LYS A 48 -5.18 -6.99 34.78
N ARG A 49 -5.42 -8.10 35.48
CA ARG A 49 -4.85 -9.42 35.16
C ARG A 49 -5.35 -9.91 33.82
N HIS A 50 -6.66 -9.80 33.56
CA HIS A 50 -7.27 -10.19 32.28
C HIS A 50 -6.77 -9.36 31.11
N VAL A 51 -6.69 -8.02 31.24
CA VAL A 51 -6.16 -7.15 30.18
C VAL A 51 -4.69 -7.47 29.89
N ASN A 52 -3.85 -7.63 30.92
CA ASN A 52 -2.44 -7.96 30.73
C ASN A 52 -2.23 -9.34 30.09
N ASN A 53 -3.04 -10.33 30.47
CA ASN A 53 -2.97 -11.66 29.86
C ASN A 53 -3.43 -11.62 28.40
N ALA A 54 -4.49 -10.87 28.08
CA ALA A 54 -4.94 -10.69 26.70
C ALA A 54 -3.87 -10.01 25.83
N ILE A 55 -3.20 -8.97 26.33
CA ILE A 55 -2.09 -8.32 25.62
C ILE A 55 -0.93 -9.30 25.43
N ARG A 56 -0.59 -10.11 26.45
CA ARG A 56 0.46 -11.14 26.32
C ARG A 56 0.10 -12.23 25.32
N MET A 57 -1.16 -12.66 25.27
CA MET A 57 -1.64 -13.62 24.27
C MET A 57 -1.58 -12.99 22.88
N PHE A 58 -2.05 -11.75 22.73
CA PHE A 58 -1.97 -11.01 21.46
C PHE A 58 -0.53 -10.75 20.98
N LEU A 59 0.44 -10.59 21.88
CA LEU A 59 1.83 -10.40 21.46
C LEU A 59 2.53 -11.73 21.16
N ASN A 60 2.21 -12.81 21.90
CA ASN A 60 2.93 -14.08 21.79
C ASN A 60 2.27 -15.11 20.86
N ASP A 61 0.96 -15.00 20.61
CA ASP A 61 0.18 -15.90 19.75
C ASP A 61 -0.14 -15.23 18.42
N ALA A 62 0.90 -14.72 17.75
CA ALA A 62 0.74 -14.25 16.39
C ALA A 62 0.44 -15.45 15.48
N PRO A 63 -0.62 -15.40 14.65
CA PRO A 63 -0.90 -16.48 13.71
C PRO A 63 0.31 -16.66 12.77
N GLY A 64 0.53 -17.87 12.27
CA GLY A 64 1.72 -18.20 11.45
C GLY A 64 1.90 -17.34 10.19
N SER A 65 0.85 -16.64 9.77
CA SER A 65 0.84 -15.68 8.65
C SER A 65 0.85 -14.20 9.09
N GLY A 66 1.18 -13.91 10.35
CA GLY A 66 1.21 -12.57 10.93
C GLY A 66 -0.18 -11.98 11.15
N TRP A 67 -0.25 -10.91 11.96
CA TRP A 67 -1.50 -10.24 12.27
C TRP A 67 -2.12 -9.57 11.04
N PHE A 68 -3.45 -9.58 10.92
CA PHE A 68 -4.14 -9.01 9.76
C PHE A 68 -3.85 -7.52 9.55
N PHE A 69 -3.64 -6.75 10.62
CA PHE A 69 -3.25 -5.33 10.51
C PHE A 69 -1.81 -5.13 10.00
N THR A 70 -0.98 -6.17 10.00
CA THR A 70 0.35 -6.13 9.36
C THR A 70 0.30 -6.47 7.87
N ARG A 71 -0.84 -6.95 7.36
CA ARG A 71 -1.00 -7.26 5.95
C ARG A 71 -1.46 -6.02 5.19
N PRO A 72 -0.87 -5.71 4.02
CA PRO A 72 -1.41 -4.69 3.14
C PRO A 72 -2.87 -5.02 2.80
N ILE A 73 -3.80 -4.08 3.01
CA ILE A 73 -5.23 -4.27 2.71
C ILE A 73 -5.49 -4.21 1.20
N ALA A 74 -4.62 -3.54 0.46
CA ALA A 74 -4.63 -3.46 -1.00
C ALA A 74 -3.21 -3.31 -1.52
N SER A 75 -2.97 -3.86 -2.71
CA SER A 75 -1.77 -3.65 -3.51
C SER A 75 -2.18 -3.00 -4.82
N VAL A 76 -1.46 -1.96 -5.23
CA VAL A 76 -1.66 -1.31 -6.52
C VAL A 76 -0.40 -1.54 -7.34
N SER A 77 -0.51 -2.31 -8.42
CA SER A 77 0.54 -2.44 -9.40
C SER A 77 0.40 -1.31 -10.41
N ILE A 78 1.36 -0.37 -10.43
CA ILE A 78 1.34 0.80 -11.32
C ILE A 78 1.74 0.43 -12.75
N TRP A 79 2.60 -0.58 -12.90
CA TRP A 79 2.85 -1.22 -14.18
C TRP A 79 2.08 -2.54 -14.19
N GLY A 80 1.44 -2.88 -15.31
CA GLY A 80 1.00 -4.27 -15.50
C GLY A 80 2.20 -5.19 -15.32
N ASN A 81 1.97 -6.46 -14.95
CA ASN A 81 3.02 -7.47 -15.09
C ASN A 81 3.41 -7.51 -16.58
N ILE A 82 4.44 -6.75 -16.96
CA ILE A 82 5.05 -6.85 -18.28
C ILE A 82 5.62 -8.24 -18.29
N ASP A 83 4.97 -9.13 -19.04
CA ASP A 83 5.41 -10.50 -19.15
C ASP A 83 6.85 -10.46 -19.69
N THR A 84 7.81 -10.71 -18.83
CA THR A 84 9.23 -10.78 -19.19
C THR A 84 9.54 -12.05 -19.97
N SER A 85 8.51 -12.79 -20.40
CA SER A 85 8.63 -13.78 -21.45
C SER A 85 9.22 -13.18 -22.72
N ILE A 86 9.73 -14.07 -23.56
CA ILE A 86 10.65 -13.85 -24.69
C ILE A 86 10.13 -12.81 -25.72
N THR A 87 8.88 -12.36 -25.62
CA THR A 87 8.24 -11.39 -26.52
C THR A 87 8.55 -9.93 -26.20
N ASN A 88 8.90 -9.57 -24.96
CA ASN A 88 9.26 -8.19 -24.60
C ASN A 88 10.77 -7.95 -24.74
N LEU A 89 11.19 -7.73 -25.98
CA LEU A 89 12.58 -7.49 -26.35
C LEU A 89 12.82 -5.99 -26.53
N VAL A 90 13.98 -5.52 -26.09
CA VAL A 90 14.50 -4.20 -26.45
C VAL A 90 15.74 -4.33 -27.32
N THR A 91 15.79 -3.50 -28.35
CA THR A 91 16.99 -3.26 -29.16
C THR A 91 17.57 -1.90 -28.79
N SER A 92 18.87 -1.70 -29.02
CA SER A 92 19.50 -0.42 -28.76
C SER A 92 19.96 0.28 -30.04
N GLY A 93 19.78 1.59 -30.03
CA GLY A 93 20.45 2.49 -30.96
C GLY A 93 21.92 2.72 -30.60
N GLY A 94 22.56 3.65 -31.30
CA GLY A 94 23.94 4.05 -31.01
C GLY A 94 24.09 4.75 -29.67
N TYR A 95 25.17 4.43 -28.94
CA TYR A 95 25.52 5.13 -27.71
C TYR A 95 26.06 6.54 -27.99
N ASN A 96 25.42 7.55 -27.42
CA ASN A 96 25.87 8.93 -27.47
C ASN A 96 26.80 9.24 -26.30
N GLN A 97 28.11 9.22 -26.55
CA GLN A 97 29.14 9.47 -25.55
C GLN A 97 29.10 10.88 -24.96
N THR A 98 28.66 11.89 -25.73
CA THR A 98 28.61 13.28 -25.26
C THR A 98 27.51 13.49 -24.21
N LEU A 99 26.36 12.83 -24.40
CA LEU A 99 25.22 12.95 -23.50
C LEU A 99 25.14 11.82 -22.46
N ASN A 100 26.01 10.81 -22.57
CA ASN A 100 25.97 9.56 -21.80
C ASN A 100 24.59 8.89 -21.88
N ARG A 101 24.07 8.70 -23.10
CA ARG A 101 22.71 8.20 -23.35
C ARG A 101 22.66 7.15 -24.45
N THR A 102 21.77 6.20 -24.27
CA THR A 102 21.40 5.20 -25.28
C THR A 102 19.89 5.21 -25.46
N THR A 103 19.42 5.10 -26.71
CA THR A 103 17.99 4.91 -27.01
C THR A 103 17.70 3.42 -27.06
N LEU A 104 16.63 3.00 -26.38
CA LEU A 104 16.12 1.63 -26.39
C LEU A 104 14.76 1.61 -27.07
N ASP A 105 14.59 0.68 -28.01
CA ASP A 105 13.39 0.46 -28.79
C ASP A 105 12.82 -0.92 -28.45
N ALA A 106 11.62 -0.96 -27.88
CA ALA A 106 10.89 -2.17 -27.55
C ALA A 106 10.13 -2.73 -28.76
N SER A 107 9.96 -4.05 -28.79
CA SER A 107 9.16 -4.74 -29.81
C SER A 107 7.65 -4.49 -29.71
N GLU A 108 7.16 -4.09 -28.53
CA GLU A 108 5.75 -3.84 -28.21
C GLU A 108 5.57 -2.60 -27.32
N ASP A 109 4.32 -2.13 -27.20
CA ASP A 109 3.89 -0.97 -26.40
C ASP A 109 3.99 -1.26 -24.89
N SER A 110 5.23 -1.31 -24.42
CA SER A 110 5.61 -1.87 -23.12
C SER A 110 6.17 -0.82 -22.14
N PHE A 111 6.51 0.37 -22.63
CA PHE A 111 6.99 1.48 -21.80
C PHE A 111 5.88 2.42 -21.36
N PHE A 112 6.04 2.95 -20.15
CA PHE A 112 5.13 3.93 -19.54
C PHE A 112 5.90 5.17 -19.10
N GLU A 113 5.25 6.34 -19.14
CA GLU A 113 5.84 7.62 -18.70
C GLU A 113 6.36 7.56 -17.26
N THR A 114 5.69 6.77 -16.41
CA THR A 114 6.04 6.57 -15.01
C THR A 114 7.34 5.83 -14.77
N MET A 115 7.95 5.29 -15.82
CA MET A 115 9.24 4.60 -15.72
C MET A 115 10.43 5.56 -15.68
N GLU A 116 10.24 6.85 -15.99
CA GLU A 116 11.30 7.85 -15.89
C GLU A 116 11.90 7.90 -14.47
N GLY A 117 13.22 7.81 -14.38
CA GLY A 117 13.97 7.83 -13.13
C GLY A 117 14.17 6.46 -12.48
N HIS A 118 13.55 5.39 -13.00
CA HIS A 118 13.68 4.04 -12.44
C HIS A 118 14.81 3.22 -13.08
N ASP A 119 15.32 2.27 -12.30
CA ASP A 119 16.35 1.32 -12.71
C ASP A 119 15.76 0.23 -13.61
N MET A 120 16.13 0.28 -14.89
CA MET A 120 15.87 -0.73 -15.90
C MET A 120 17.05 -1.68 -16.02
N VAL A 121 16.81 -2.97 -15.80
CA VAL A 121 17.76 -4.05 -16.03
C VAL A 121 17.58 -4.54 -17.46
N VAL A 122 18.62 -4.40 -18.27
CA VAL A 122 18.69 -4.95 -19.62
C VAL A 122 19.51 -6.24 -19.55
N THR A 123 18.87 -7.37 -19.79
CA THR A 123 19.45 -8.71 -19.54
C THR A 123 20.74 -8.90 -20.34
N ALA A 124 21.77 -9.41 -19.68
CA ALA A 124 23.12 -9.62 -20.23
C ALA A 124 23.89 -8.35 -20.67
N VAL A 125 23.33 -7.14 -20.45
CA VAL A 125 23.99 -5.87 -20.75
C VAL A 125 24.33 -5.11 -19.47
N GLY A 126 23.35 -4.89 -18.59
CA GLY A 126 23.55 -4.16 -17.34
C GLY A 126 22.27 -3.48 -16.82
N THR A 127 22.44 -2.68 -15.78
CA THR A 127 21.37 -1.87 -15.19
C THR A 127 21.57 -0.41 -15.58
N PHE A 128 20.49 0.25 -16.01
CA PHE A 128 20.50 1.62 -16.50
C PHE A 128 19.30 2.39 -15.94
N VAL A 129 19.47 3.69 -15.74
CA VAL A 129 18.37 4.56 -15.30
C VAL A 129 17.63 5.08 -16.53
N VAL A 130 16.31 4.94 -16.57
CA VAL A 130 15.47 5.56 -17.61
C VAL A 130 15.53 7.07 -17.45
N HIS A 131 16.14 7.75 -18.42
CA HIS A 131 16.28 9.21 -18.42
C HIS A 131 15.06 9.92 -18.98
N THR A 132 14.47 9.40 -20.05
CA THR A 132 13.33 10.03 -20.72
C THR A 132 12.45 8.98 -21.38
N TYR A 133 11.15 9.08 -21.13
CA TYR A 133 10.12 8.39 -21.88
C TYR A 133 9.82 9.18 -23.16
N VAL A 134 9.90 8.51 -24.31
CA VAL A 134 9.58 9.14 -25.59
C VAL A 134 8.18 8.75 -26.03
N ASN A 135 7.89 7.45 -26.02
CA ASN A 135 6.58 6.86 -26.32
C ASN A 135 6.53 5.41 -25.83
N ALA A 136 5.42 4.70 -26.05
CA ALA A 136 5.20 3.34 -25.54
C ALA A 136 6.21 2.30 -26.03
N GLN A 137 6.95 2.59 -27.11
CA GLN A 137 7.96 1.70 -27.69
C GLN A 137 9.38 2.23 -27.50
N GLN A 138 9.57 3.45 -26.99
CA GLN A 138 10.89 4.07 -26.95
C GLN A 138 11.17 4.81 -25.64
N VAL A 139 12.32 4.51 -25.06
CA VAL A 139 12.90 5.21 -23.92
C VAL A 139 14.36 5.55 -24.16
N ILE A 140 14.85 6.57 -23.46
CA ILE A 140 16.26 6.93 -23.42
C ILE A 140 16.77 6.56 -22.04
N VAL A 141 17.85 5.79 -21.96
CA VAL A 141 18.51 5.41 -20.71
C VAL A 141 19.84 6.13 -20.55
N THR A 142 20.28 6.31 -19.31
CA THR A 142 21.59 6.86 -18.98
C THR A 142 22.64 5.75 -18.99
N GLY A 143 23.74 5.94 -19.72
CA GLY A 143 24.79 4.94 -19.88
C GLY A 143 24.84 4.31 -21.27
N ASP A 144 25.82 3.42 -21.44
CA ASP A 144 26.04 2.64 -22.67
C ASP A 144 25.27 1.31 -22.61
N ALA A 145 24.06 1.31 -23.18
CA ALA A 145 23.24 0.11 -23.35
C ALA A 145 23.36 -0.46 -24.78
N SER A 146 24.40 -0.08 -25.54
CA SER A 146 24.59 -0.56 -26.92
C SER A 146 24.76 -2.07 -27.03
N GLY A 147 25.08 -2.76 -25.92
CA GLY A 147 25.15 -4.22 -25.84
C GLY A 147 23.81 -4.94 -26.05
N ALA A 148 22.66 -4.25 -25.98
CA ALA A 148 21.36 -4.84 -26.33
C ALA A 148 21.27 -5.23 -27.82
N GLY A 149 21.98 -4.49 -28.69
CA GLY A 149 22.14 -4.79 -30.10
C GLY A 149 20.83 -4.92 -30.87
N THR A 150 20.90 -5.54 -32.05
CA THR A 150 19.75 -5.72 -32.96
C THR A 150 18.99 -7.02 -32.72
N ALA A 151 19.56 -7.95 -31.95
CA ALA A 151 18.97 -9.27 -31.70
C ALA A 151 17.79 -9.22 -30.71
N GLY A 152 17.62 -8.09 -30.01
CA GLY A 152 16.61 -7.95 -28.96
C GLY A 152 17.05 -8.66 -27.69
N VAL A 153 16.96 -7.99 -26.55
CA VAL A 153 17.25 -8.58 -25.24
C VAL A 153 16.07 -8.32 -24.30
N THR A 154 15.83 -9.27 -23.41
CA THR A 154 14.80 -9.13 -22.38
C THR A 154 15.19 -8.05 -21.37
N TRP A 155 14.21 -7.44 -20.73
CA TRP A 155 14.43 -6.39 -19.75
C TRP A 155 13.41 -6.46 -18.61
N SER A 156 13.72 -5.81 -17.50
CA SER A 156 12.86 -5.72 -16.32
C SER A 156 13.15 -4.46 -15.52
N PHE A 157 12.20 -3.98 -14.71
CA PHE A 157 12.47 -2.93 -13.72
C PHE A 157 12.79 -3.51 -12.36
N THR A 158 13.71 -2.84 -11.64
CA THR A 158 13.90 -3.12 -10.21
C THR A 158 12.77 -2.44 -9.45
N SER A 159 12.05 -3.21 -8.62
CA SER A 159 11.08 -2.63 -7.69
C SER A 159 11.82 -1.84 -6.62
N ASP A 160 11.79 -0.51 -6.71
CA ASP A 160 12.42 0.40 -5.74
C ASP A 160 11.41 1.02 -4.75
N GLY A 161 10.11 0.71 -4.91
CA GLY A 161 9.03 1.18 -4.04
C GLY A 161 8.69 2.66 -4.23
N ASN A 162 9.33 3.33 -5.18
CA ASN A 162 8.97 4.67 -5.61
C ASN A 162 8.26 4.51 -6.96
N PHE A 163 7.06 5.04 -7.12
CA PHE A 163 6.38 4.97 -8.41
C PHE A 163 5.69 6.29 -8.61
N THR A 164 6.14 7.03 -9.63
CA THR A 164 5.48 8.28 -10.01
C THR A 164 4.26 7.94 -10.86
N LEU A 165 3.19 8.74 -10.76
CA LEU A 165 2.04 8.61 -11.64
C LEU A 165 2.31 9.40 -12.94
N PRO A 166 1.70 9.02 -14.08
CA PRO A 166 1.93 9.72 -15.34
C PRO A 166 1.64 11.22 -15.18
N ARG A 167 2.30 12.08 -15.96
CA ARG A 167 2.08 13.53 -15.85
C ARG A 167 0.66 13.92 -16.24
N THR A 168 0.00 13.08 -17.02
CA THR A 168 -1.40 13.21 -17.42
C THR A 168 -2.39 12.61 -16.41
N PHE A 169 -1.92 12.13 -15.25
CA PHE A 169 -2.79 11.51 -14.25
C PHE A 169 -3.71 12.54 -13.61
N GLY A 170 -4.95 12.60 -14.11
CA GLY A 170 -6.01 13.48 -13.63
C GLY A 170 -6.78 12.96 -12.41
N GLY A 171 -6.24 11.97 -11.67
CA GLY A 171 -6.87 11.43 -10.46
C GLY A 171 -7.88 10.30 -10.68
N GLN A 172 -8.11 9.86 -11.91
CA GLN A 172 -9.06 8.78 -12.21
C GLN A 172 -8.34 7.48 -12.54
N TYR A 173 -8.48 6.49 -11.66
CA TYR A 173 -8.01 5.13 -11.88
C TYR A 173 -8.99 4.40 -12.81
N HIS A 174 -8.46 3.67 -13.79
CA HIS A 174 -9.23 2.77 -14.64
C HIS A 174 -8.86 1.33 -14.26
N GLY A 175 -9.86 0.53 -13.87
CA GLY A 175 -9.66 -0.87 -13.46
C GLY A 175 -10.28 -1.19 -12.09
N LYS A 176 -10.54 -2.47 -11.85
CA LYS A 176 -11.08 -2.96 -10.57
C LYS A 176 -9.96 -3.01 -9.53
N ILE A 177 -10.23 -2.62 -8.28
CA ILE A 177 -9.33 -2.91 -7.16
C ILE A 177 -9.29 -4.44 -7.01
N THR A 178 -8.12 -5.03 -7.23
CA THR A 178 -7.92 -6.47 -7.07
C THR A 178 -7.41 -6.73 -5.66
N TYR A 179 -8.23 -7.36 -4.85
CA TYR A 179 -7.85 -7.84 -3.52
C TYR A 179 -6.95 -9.06 -3.64
N GLU A 180 -6.01 -9.18 -2.71
CA GLU A 180 -5.14 -10.35 -2.60
C GLU A 180 -5.99 -11.60 -2.25
N SER A 181 -5.59 -12.76 -2.79
CA SER A 181 -6.26 -14.04 -2.51
C SER A 181 -6.30 -14.33 -1.01
N ASP A 182 -7.37 -14.94 -0.53
CA ASP A 182 -7.58 -15.30 0.88
C ASP A 182 -7.66 -14.11 1.87
N THR A 183 -7.95 -12.90 1.37
CA THR A 183 -8.31 -11.76 2.21
C THR A 183 -9.83 -11.70 2.42
N ASN A 184 -10.28 -11.63 3.68
CA ASN A 184 -11.69 -11.39 3.98
C ASN A 184 -11.98 -9.92 3.64
N GLN A 185 -12.68 -9.67 2.53
CA GLN A 185 -13.02 -8.34 2.03
C GLN A 185 -14.07 -7.68 2.93
N GLY A 186 -13.69 -7.31 4.15
CA GLY A 186 -14.62 -6.75 5.15
C GLY A 186 -15.33 -5.49 4.66
N VAL A 187 -14.67 -4.69 3.82
CA VAL A 187 -15.25 -3.52 3.15
C VAL A 187 -14.74 -3.47 1.70
N SER A 188 -15.66 -3.37 0.74
CA SER A 188 -15.34 -3.13 -0.66
C SER A 188 -14.84 -1.70 -0.83
N LEU A 189 -13.67 -1.54 -1.43
CA LEU A 189 -13.03 -0.31 -1.83
C LEU A 189 -13.38 -0.15 -3.30
N ASP A 190 -14.04 0.96 -3.61
CA ASP A 190 -14.34 1.34 -4.97
C ASP A 190 -13.63 2.65 -5.28
N TRP A 191 -13.15 2.78 -6.52
CA TRP A 191 -12.67 4.05 -7.01
C TRP A 191 -13.84 5.03 -7.10
N THR A 192 -13.74 6.15 -6.41
CA THR A 192 -14.71 7.23 -6.48
C THR A 192 -13.99 8.55 -6.77
N SER A 193 -14.71 9.51 -7.32
CA SER A 193 -14.14 10.81 -7.66
C SER A 193 -14.08 11.73 -6.44
N GLU A 194 -13.11 12.64 -6.39
CA GLU A 194 -13.05 13.69 -5.34
C GLU A 194 -14.34 14.53 -5.31
N SER A 195 -15.00 14.72 -6.47
CA SER A 195 -16.29 15.41 -6.51
C SER A 195 -17.40 14.65 -5.78
N THR A 196 -17.39 13.32 -5.84
CA THR A 196 -18.31 12.45 -5.11
C THR A 196 -18.02 12.51 -3.60
N ILE A 197 -16.75 12.50 -3.21
CA ILE A 197 -16.33 12.64 -1.81
C ILE A 197 -16.76 14.00 -1.24
N ARG A 198 -16.61 15.08 -2.00
CA ARG A 198 -17.10 16.41 -1.60
C ARG A 198 -18.61 16.45 -1.46
N GLN A 199 -19.36 15.86 -2.39
CA GLN A 199 -20.82 15.76 -2.26
C GLN A 199 -21.22 14.98 -1.00
N TRP A 200 -20.52 13.91 -0.65
CA TRP A 200 -20.80 13.17 0.59
C TRP A 200 -20.48 13.97 1.85
N ARG A 201 -19.42 14.78 1.84
CA ARG A 201 -19.09 15.70 2.95
C ARG A 201 -20.08 16.85 3.06
N GLU A 202 -20.55 17.38 1.94
CA GLU A 202 -21.55 18.46 1.89
C GLU A 202 -22.97 17.97 2.23
N ASN A 203 -23.29 16.70 1.96
CA ASN A 203 -24.58 16.08 2.29
C ASN A 203 -24.65 15.49 3.71
N ILE A 204 -23.65 15.68 4.58
CA ILE A 204 -23.85 15.48 6.02
C ILE A 204 -24.77 16.60 6.50
N THR A 205 -26.07 16.32 6.48
CA THR A 205 -27.08 17.10 7.17
C THR A 205 -27.18 16.50 8.57
N ASP A 206 -26.98 17.31 9.61
CA ASP A 206 -27.20 16.96 11.03
C ASP A 206 -28.70 16.73 11.31
N GLU A 207 -29.32 15.76 10.62
CA GLU A 207 -30.72 15.38 10.82
C GLU A 207 -30.85 13.94 11.35
N THR A 208 -30.12 13.62 12.41
CA THR A 208 -30.55 12.62 13.39
C THR A 208 -29.83 12.88 14.70
N GLY A 209 -30.57 13.43 15.68
CA GLY A 209 -30.23 13.32 17.09
C GLY A 209 -30.50 11.93 17.65
#